data_AF-A0A5R9GJB5-F1
#
_entry.id   AF-A0A5R9GJB5-F1
#
_cell.length_a   1.000
_cell.length_b   1.000
_cell.length_c   1.000
_cell.angle_alpha   90.00
_cell.angle_beta   90.00
_cell.angle_gamma   90.00
#
_symmetry.space_group_name_H-M   'P 1'
#
loop_
_entity.id
_entity.type
_entity.pdbx_description
1 polymer ?
#
loop_
_entity_poly.entity_id
_entity_poly.type
_entity_poly.pdbx_seq_one_letter_code
_entity_poly.pdbx_strand_id
1 'polypeptide(L)' 'MTNLGYPLYVLTILGSWKVVGAIALVVPGFPRPKEWVNAGIFFLMTGAAASHALANDYGEYGFYMILPLSYTALNIAS' A
#
# COMPACT_ATOMS: atom_id res chain seq x y z
N MET A 1 7.06 4.50 -16.01
CA MET A 1 7.66 4.27 -14.68
C MET A 1 8.44 5.50 -14.30
N THR A 2 7.76 6.52 -13.80
CA THR A 2 8.40 7.68 -13.19
C THR A 2 9.13 7.17 -11.94
N ASN A 3 10.45 7.30 -11.92
CA ASN A 3 11.25 6.84 -10.80
C ASN A 3 11.14 7.90 -9.71
N LEU A 4 10.35 7.67 -8.65
CA LEU A 4 10.22 8.58 -7.49
C LEU A 4 11.57 8.84 -6.79
N GLY A 5 12.67 8.28 -7.27
CA GLY A 5 14.00 8.39 -6.68
C GLY A 5 14.13 7.56 -5.41
N TYR A 6 13.19 6.64 -5.14
CA TYR A 6 13.25 5.82 -3.96
C TYR A 6 14.49 4.93 -3.99
N PRO A 7 15.33 4.97 -2.95
CA PRO A 7 16.46 4.08 -2.86
C PRO A 7 15.98 2.64 -2.71
N LEU A 8 16.74 1.72 -3.29
CA LEU A 8 16.38 0.30 -3.43
C LEU A 8 15.96 -0.37 -2.11
N TYR A 9 16.54 0.03 -0.98
CA TYR A 9 16.17 -0.53 0.32
C TYR A 9 14.71 -0.26 0.69
N VAL A 10 14.11 0.86 0.28
CA VAL A 10 12.70 1.17 0.54
C VAL A 10 11.79 0.18 -0.19
N LEU A 11 12.12 -0.12 -1.45
CA LEU A 11 11.44 -1.14 -2.25
C LEU A 11 11.60 -2.53 -1.63
N THR A 12 12.79 -2.89 -1.17
CA THR A 12 13.04 -4.18 -0.50
C THR A 12 12.25 -4.31 0.79
N ILE A 13 12.22 -3.26 1.63
CA ILE A 13 11.46 -3.23 2.88
C ILE A 13 9.95 -3.36 2.58
N LEU A 14 9.39 -2.51 1.71
CA LEU A 14 7.97 -2.56 1.36
C LEU A 14 7.56 -3.89 0.72
N GLY A 15 8.42 -4.45 -0.15
CA GLY A 15 8.21 -5.77 -0.75
C GLY A 15 8.18 -6.89 0.29
N SER A 16 9.14 -6.90 1.21
CA SER A 16 9.18 -7.90 2.29
C SER A 16 7.95 -7.82 3.21
N TRP A 17 7.51 -6.61 3.57
CA TRP A 17 6.31 -6.39 4.38
C TRP A 17 5.02 -6.81 3.67
N LYS A 18 4.91 -6.63 2.34
CA LYS A 18 3.76 -7.13 1.58
C LYS A 18 3.62 -8.63 1.66
N VAL A 19 4.73 -9.38 1.61
CA VAL A 19 4.70 -10.84 1.73
C VAL A 19 4.21 -11.26 3.12
N VAL A 20 4.73 -10.64 4.18
CA VAL A 20 4.28 -10.89 5.56
C VAL A 20 2.79 -10.57 5.73
N GLY A 21 2.33 -9.43 5.18
CA GLY A 21 0.93 -9.04 5.20
C GLY A 21 0.00 -10.01 4.46
N ALA A 22 0.43 -10.52 3.30
CA ALA A 22 -0.34 -11.51 2.54
C ALA A 22 -0.47 -12.84 3.32
N ILE A 23 0.60 -13.30 3.95
CA ILE A 23 0.57 -14.52 4.77
C ILE A 23 -0.40 -14.33 5.96
N ALA A 24 -0.33 -13.19 6.64
CA ALA A 24 -1.21 -12.89 7.76
C ALA A 24 -2.70 -12.73 7.36
N LEU A 25 -2.99 -12.34 6.12
CA LEU A 25 -4.35 -12.31 5.56
C LEU A 25 -4.90 -13.70 5.22
N VAL A 26 -4.04 -14.60 4.72
CA VAL A 26 -4.44 -15.94 4.26
C VAL A 26 -4.64 -16.91 5.41
N VAL A 27 -3.88 -16.79 6.49
CA VAL A 27 -3.98 -17.71 7.64
C VAL A 27 -5.29 -17.44 8.42
N PRO A 28 -6.27 -18.35 8.42
CA PRO A 28 -7.49 -18.19 9.20
C PRO A 28 -7.21 -18.49 10.68
N GLY A 29 -7.91 -17.79 11.59
CA GLY A 29 -7.90 -18.10 13.04
C GLY A 29 -7.28 -17.06 13.96
N PHE A 30 -6.69 -15.98 13.42
CA PHE A 30 -6.15 -14.88 14.24
C PHE A 30 -6.79 -13.53 13.85
N PRO A 31 -7.77 -13.01 14.61
CA PRO A 31 -8.43 -11.75 14.30
C PRO A 31 -7.51 -10.53 14.46
N ARG A 32 -6.65 -10.50 15.49
CA ARG A 32 -5.79 -9.33 15.76
C ARG A 32 -4.75 -9.04 14.67
N PRO A 33 -3.97 -10.03 14.16
CA PRO A 33 -3.04 -9.78 13.06
C PRO A 33 -3.73 -9.27 11.80
N LYS A 34 -4.97 -9.71 11.55
CA LYS A 34 -5.76 -9.29 10.39
C LYS A 34 -6.10 -7.79 10.45
N GLU A 35 -6.47 -7.28 11.61
CA GLU A 35 -6.71 -5.84 11.85
C GLU A 35 -5.44 -5.01 11.63
N TRP A 36 -4.29 -5.51 12.10
CA TRP A 36 -2.99 -4.85 11.88
C TRP A 36 -2.57 -4.84 10.40
N VAL A 37 -2.90 -5.88 9.63
CA VAL A 37 -2.65 -5.91 8.19
C VAL A 37 -3.53 -4.89 7.46
N ASN A 38 -4.82 -4.77 7.83
CA ASN A 38 -5.69 -3.72 7.28
C ASN A 38 -5.15 -2.32 7.57
N ALA A 39 -4.75 -2.05 8.82
CA ALA A 39 -4.11 -0.79 9.18
C ALA A 39 -2.83 -0.55 8.36
N GLY A 40 -1.99 -1.57 8.20
CA GLY A 40 -0.80 -1.51 7.37
C GLY A 40 -1.09 -1.17 5.91
N ILE A 41 -2.09 -1.82 5.30
CA ILE A 41 -2.51 -1.55 3.91
C ILE A 41 -3.00 -0.11 3.76
N PHE A 42 -3.78 0.39 4.72
CA PHE A 42 -4.26 1.77 4.73
C PHE A 42 -3.09 2.77 4.72
N PHE A 43 -2.11 2.62 5.63
CA PHE A 43 -0.93 3.50 5.66
C PHE A 43 -0.07 3.39 4.40
N LEU A 44 0.08 2.17 3.83
CA LEU A 44 0.89 1.95 2.65
C LEU A 44 0.29 2.59 1.40
N MET A 45 -1.02 2.47 1.23
CA MET A 45 -1.74 3.05 0.09
C MET A 45 -1.89 4.58 0.19
N THR A 46 -2.19 5.11 1.37
CA THR A 46 -2.20 6.56 1.60
C THR A 46 -0.81 7.15 1.44
N GLY A 47 0.24 6.48 1.94
CA GLY A 47 1.63 6.88 1.74
C GLY A 47 2.04 6.88 0.26
N ALA A 48 1.61 5.88 -0.52
CA ALA A 48 1.84 5.85 -1.96
C ALA A 48 1.16 7.03 -2.68
N ALA A 49 -0.12 7.29 -2.38
CA ALA A 49 -0.86 8.41 -2.95
C ALA A 49 -0.23 9.77 -2.59
N ALA A 50 0.17 9.96 -1.32
CA ALA A 50 0.84 11.17 -0.86
C ALA A 50 2.21 11.36 -1.53
N SER A 51 2.98 10.27 -1.71
CA SER A 51 4.29 10.32 -2.35
C SER A 51 4.21 10.74 -3.81
N HIS A 52 3.23 10.20 -4.55
CA HIS A 52 2.94 10.60 -5.92
C HIS A 52 2.42 12.05 -6.01
N ALA A 53 1.56 12.48 -5.07
CA ALA A 53 1.09 13.86 -5.00
C ALA A 53 2.24 14.86 -4.75
N LEU A 54 3.14 14.56 -3.82
CA LEU A 54 4.29 15.40 -3.50
C LEU A 54 5.34 15.41 -4.62
N ALA A 55 5.48 14.30 -5.34
CA ALA A 55 6.34 14.20 -6.52
C ALA A 55 5.72 14.85 -7.78
N ASN A 56 4.51 15.40 -7.70
CA ASN A 56 3.71 15.89 -8.84
C ASN A 56 3.54 14.84 -9.97
N ASP A 57 3.63 13.55 -9.60
CA ASP A 57 3.59 12.41 -10.50
C ASP A 57 2.30 11.63 -10.28
N TYR A 58 1.22 12.13 -10.89
CA TYR A 58 -0.12 11.55 -10.74
C TYR A 58 -0.31 10.28 -11.60
N GLY A 59 0.63 10.00 -12.51
CA GLY A 59 0.52 8.94 -13.51
C GLY A 59 -0.48 9.25 -14.61
N GLU A 60 -0.56 8.36 -15.59
CA GLU A 60 -1.54 8.46 -16.67
C GLU A 60 -2.96 8.48 -16.10
N TYR A 61 -3.77 9.47 -16.44
CA TYR A 61 -5.15 9.66 -15.92
C TYR A 61 -5.28 9.73 -14.37
N GLY A 62 -4.21 10.04 -13.62
CA GLY A 62 -4.28 10.08 -12.14
C GLY A 62 -4.26 8.70 -11.48
N PHE A 63 -3.91 7.66 -12.23
CA PHE A 63 -4.00 6.26 -11.81
C PHE A 63 -3.17 5.95 -10.55
N TYR A 64 -2.03 6.62 -10.36
CA TYR A 64 -1.19 6.45 -9.15
C TYR A 64 -1.81 7.03 -7.88
N MET A 65 -2.90 7.80 -7.99
CA MET A 65 -3.70 8.27 -6.86
C MET A 65 -5.02 7.51 -6.74
N ILE A 66 -5.68 7.21 -7.86
CA ILE A 66 -6.99 6.54 -7.88
C ILE A 66 -6.90 5.09 -7.40
N LEU A 67 -5.90 4.33 -7.86
CA LEU A 67 -5.72 2.93 -7.47
C LEU A 67 -5.47 2.74 -5.96
N PRO A 68 -4.51 3.45 -5.33
CA PRO A 68 -4.28 3.25 -3.90
C PRO A 68 -5.53 3.59 -3.08
N LEU A 69 -6.21 4.67 -3.43
CA LEU A 69 -7.40 5.12 -2.71
C LEU A 69 -8.56 4.12 -2.86
N SER A 70 -8.80 3.56 -4.05
CA SER A 70 -9.82 2.52 -4.23
C SER A 70 -9.50 1.26 -3.44
N TYR A 71 -8.23 0.85 -3.38
CA TYR A 71 -7.79 -0.24 -2.52
C TYR A 71 -8.01 0.05 -1.03
N THR A 72 -7.75 1.28 -0.55
CA THR A 72 -8.07 1.63 0.85
C THR A 72 -9.57 1.59 1.13
N ALA A 73 -10.41 2.10 0.22
CA ALA A 73 -11.85 2.09 0.39
C ALA A 73 -12.40 0.65 0.48
N LEU A 74 -11.91 -0.24 -0.38
CA LEU A 74 -12.26 -1.66 -0.34
C LEU A 74 -11.76 -2.34 0.93
N ASN A 75 -10.55 -2.00 1.38
CA ASN A 75 -9.95 -2.55 2.59
C ASN A 75 -10.75 -2.20 3.86
N ILE A 76 -11.29 -0.99 3.93
CA ILE A 76 -12.15 -0.53 5.04
C ILE A 76 -13.56 -1.14 4.97
N ALA A 77 -14.04 -1.45 3.77
CA ALA A 77 -15.39 -1.99 3.55
C ALA A 77 -15.52 -3.51 3.74
N SER A 78 -14.39 -4.25 3.83
CA SER A 78 -14.33 -5.71 3.94
C SER A 78 -13.99 -6.21 5.34
#